data_AF-A0A2Y9CAS3-F1
#
_entry.id   AF-A0A2Y9CAS3-F1
#
_cell.length_a   1.000
_cell.length_b   1.000
_cell.length_c   1.000
_cell.angle_alpha   90.00
_cell.angle_beta   90.00
_cell.angle_gamma   90.00
#
_symmetry.space_group_name_H-M   'P 1'
#
loop_
_entity.id
_entity.type
_entity.pdbx_description
1 polymer ?
#
loop_
_entity_poly.entity_id
_entity_poly.type
_entity_poly.pdbx_seq_one_letter_code
_entity_poly.pdbx_strand_id
1 'polypeptide(L)'
;MTYSKEQKEHIEFVFDVFCRVVLRHELIDAVREKQRRAQHKISLDYLRDEKYFDVSTTDEYFVMQDKPIAFTVCNKTVIVDNEQLGEALKRLTAAQRELILLHFFLCCTDEQIGKLYGRNRSTIQYRRSVAIKQLRKEMESLKDEE
;
A
#
# COMPACT_ATOMS: atom_id res chain seq x y z
N MET A 1 49.84 32.13 0.01
CA MET A 1 50.65 31.06 0.63
C MET A 1 50.80 29.96 -0.40
N THR A 2 52.01 29.76 -0.93
CA THR A 2 52.29 28.74 -1.94
C THR A 2 53.04 27.60 -1.25
N TYR A 3 52.44 26.42 -1.18
CA TYR A 3 53.08 25.25 -0.58
C TYR A 3 54.32 24.83 -1.38
N SER A 4 55.40 24.49 -0.68
CA SER A 4 56.59 23.90 -1.31
C SER A 4 56.25 22.52 -1.88
N LYS A 5 57.09 22.03 -2.80
CA LYS A 5 56.89 20.72 -3.44
C LYS A 5 56.88 19.58 -2.40
N GLU A 6 57.80 19.62 -1.45
CA GLU A 6 57.92 18.65 -0.34
C GLU A 6 56.68 18.65 0.56
N GLN A 7 56.09 19.82 0.82
CA GLN A 7 54.87 19.93 1.61
C GLN A 7 53.67 19.28 0.91
N LYS A 8 53.57 19.44 -0.42
CA LYS A 8 52.50 18.81 -1.21
C LYS A 8 52.65 17.29 -1.22
N GLU A 9 53.86 16.79 -1.46
CA GLU A 9 54.15 15.35 -1.44
C GLU A 9 53.86 14.72 -0.07
N HIS A 10 54.20 15.41 1.03
CA HIS A 10 53.87 14.96 2.38
C HIS A 10 52.34 14.91 2.63
N ILE A 11 51.59 15.93 2.18
CA ILE A 11 50.12 15.94 2.31
C ILE A 11 49.50 14.78 1.52
N GLU A 12 49.96 14.55 0.29
CA GLU A 12 49.48 13.45 -0.55
C GLU A 12 49.75 12.08 0.10
N PHE A 13 50.95 11.87 0.63
CA PHE A 13 51.30 10.62 1.30
C PHE A 13 50.46 10.38 2.56
N VAL A 14 50.27 11.41 3.39
CA VAL A 14 49.46 11.31 4.62
C VAL A 14 48.00 11.02 4.27
N PHE A 15 47.46 11.67 3.23
CA PHE A 15 46.09 11.44 2.77
C PHE A 15 45.91 10.01 2.23
N ASP A 16 46.87 9.52 1.46
CA ASP A 16 46.85 8.16 0.90
C ASP A 16 46.93 7.08 2.01
N VAL A 17 47.78 7.30 3.02
CA VAL A 17 47.81 6.44 4.22
C VAL A 17 46.47 6.49 4.96
N PHE A 18 45.89 7.67 5.15
CA PHE A 18 44.58 7.83 5.77
C PHE A 18 43.49 7.05 5.02
N CYS A 19 43.39 7.20 3.70
CA CYS A 19 42.42 6.48 2.88
C CYS A 19 42.58 4.95 3.00
N ARG A 20 43.82 4.44 2.96
CA ARG A 20 44.09 3.01 3.14
C ARG A 20 43.65 2.49 4.52
N VAL A 21 43.90 3.27 5.57
CA VAL A 21 43.49 2.92 6.93
C VAL A 21 41.97 2.88 7.05
N VAL A 22 41.27 3.89 6.53
CA VAL A 22 39.81 3.95 6.55
C VAL A 22 39.21 2.75 5.81
N LEU A 23 39.64 2.50 4.57
CA LEU A 23 39.14 1.38 3.77
C LEU A 23 39.35 0.02 4.45
N ARG A 24 40.50 -0.17 5.12
CA ARG A 24 40.78 -1.39 5.87
C ARG A 24 39.81 -1.58 7.03
N HIS A 25 39.51 -0.53 7.78
CA HIS A 25 38.60 -0.62 8.93
C HIS A 25 37.15 -0.81 8.49
N GLU A 26 36.71 -0.11 7.44
CA GLU A 26 35.38 -0.30 6.85
C GLU A 26 35.18 -1.75 6.37
N LEU A 27 36.20 -2.34 5.74
CA LEU A 27 36.15 -3.76 5.36
C LEU A 27 36.00 -4.68 6.58
N ILE A 28 36.76 -4.43 7.65
CA ILE A 28 36.69 -5.20 8.89
C ILE A 28 35.29 -5.09 9.50
N ASP A 29 34.71 -3.89 9.53
CA ASP A 29 33.39 -3.67 10.12
C ASP A 29 32.28 -4.29 9.29
N ALA A 30 32.35 -4.21 7.95
CA ALA A 30 31.43 -4.92 7.05
C ALA A 30 31.47 -6.44 7.25
N VAL A 31 32.67 -7.02 7.40
CA VAL A 31 32.83 -8.46 7.68
C VAL A 31 32.25 -8.83 9.04
N ARG A 32 32.52 -8.04 10.08
CA ARG A 32 31.96 -8.26 11.43
C ARG A 32 30.44 -8.16 11.43
N GLU A 33 29.87 -7.19 10.71
CA GLU A 33 28.43 -7.05 10.59
C GLU A 33 27.81 -8.26 9.87
N LYS A 34 28.43 -8.71 8.78
CA LYS A 34 27.99 -9.92 8.07
C LYS A 34 28.01 -11.15 8.98
N GLN A 35 29.05 -11.31 9.79
CA GLN A 35 29.15 -12.41 10.77
C GLN A 35 28.07 -12.32 11.85
N ARG A 36 27.85 -11.14 12.45
CA ARG A 36 26.74 -10.94 13.41
C ARG A 36 25.39 -11.28 12.79
N ARG A 37 25.11 -10.78 11.59
CA ARG A 37 23.87 -11.11 10.87
C ARG A 37 23.76 -12.61 10.60
N ALA A 38 24.85 -13.31 10.27
CA ALA A 38 24.84 -14.75 10.02
C ALA A 38 24.56 -15.57 11.29
N GLN A 39 25.05 -15.15 12.46
CA GLN A 39 24.78 -15.83 13.74
C GLN A 39 23.30 -15.78 14.15
N HIS A 40 22.57 -14.75 13.71
CA HIS A 40 21.14 -14.58 14.00
C HIS A 40 20.22 -14.96 12.85
N LYS A 41 20.77 -15.37 11.69
CA LYS A 41 19.98 -15.80 10.53
C LYS A 41 19.97 -17.31 10.46
N ILE A 42 18.77 -17.87 10.42
CA ILE A 42 18.54 -19.29 10.18
C ILE A 42 18.09 -19.45 8.73
N SER A 43 18.50 -20.53 8.06
CA SER A 43 18.04 -20.81 6.68
C SER A 43 16.54 -21.08 6.66
N LEU A 44 15.85 -20.56 5.65
CA LEU A 44 14.44 -20.85 5.44
C LEU A 44 14.19 -22.33 5.13
N ASP A 45 15.11 -22.98 4.40
CA ASP A 45 15.01 -24.43 4.14
C ASP A 45 15.13 -25.24 5.42
N TYR A 46 16.05 -24.86 6.31
CA TYR A 46 16.17 -25.47 7.63
C TYR A 46 14.91 -25.26 8.48
N LEU A 47 14.33 -24.05 8.43
CA LEU A 47 13.07 -23.79 9.12
C LEU A 47 11.93 -24.63 8.55
N ARG A 48 11.83 -24.80 7.23
CA ARG A 48 10.81 -25.63 6.58
C ARG A 48 10.95 -27.12 6.94
N ASP A 49 12.19 -27.62 7.00
CA ASP A 49 12.46 -29.04 7.14
C ASP A 49 12.44 -29.51 8.61
N GLU A 50 12.87 -28.70 9.58
CA GLU A 50 12.91 -29.09 11.02
C GLU A 50 11.73 -28.59 11.86
N LYS A 51 11.16 -27.43 11.51
CA LYS A 51 10.02 -26.86 12.23
C LYS A 51 8.86 -26.83 11.25
N TYR A 52 7.88 -27.72 11.42
CA TYR A 52 6.61 -27.66 10.69
C TYR A 52 5.88 -26.35 11.00
N PHE A 53 6.35 -25.25 10.44
CA PHE A 53 5.90 -23.89 10.64
C PHE A 53 5.34 -23.41 9.31
N ASP A 54 4.10 -22.95 9.31
CA ASP A 54 3.52 -22.33 8.13
C ASP A 54 4.29 -21.05 7.82
N VAL A 55 4.98 -21.06 6.67
CA VAL A 55 5.82 -19.94 6.19
C VAL A 55 5.00 -18.65 6.02
N SER A 56 3.67 -18.78 5.97
CA SER A 56 2.71 -17.70 5.91
C SER A 56 1.52 -18.00 6.80
N THR A 57 1.16 -17.05 7.65
CA THR A 57 -0.19 -16.93 8.20
C THR A 57 -1.01 -16.09 7.23
N THR A 58 -2.22 -16.55 6.91
CA THR A 58 -3.23 -15.68 6.31
C THR A 58 -4.07 -15.15 7.45
N ASP A 59 -4.12 -13.83 7.63
CA ASP A 59 -5.02 -13.27 8.61
C ASP A 59 -6.47 -13.52 8.19
N GLU A 60 -7.27 -14.11 9.08
CA GLU A 60 -8.69 -14.40 8.87
C GLU A 60 -9.58 -13.13 8.99
N TYR A 61 -9.14 -11.99 8.45
CA TYR A 61 -9.96 -10.76 8.46
C TYR A 61 -11.17 -10.85 7.51
N PHE A 62 -11.17 -11.78 6.57
CA PHE A 62 -12.14 -11.88 5.47
C PHE A 62 -12.98 -13.16 5.49
N VAL A 63 -13.03 -13.90 6.62
CA VAL A 63 -14.04 -14.96 6.82
C VAL A 63 -15.39 -14.31 7.14
N MET A 64 -15.83 -13.40 6.28
CA MET A 64 -17.15 -12.82 6.35
C MET A 64 -18.09 -13.84 5.71
N GLN A 65 -18.92 -14.48 6.53
CA GLN A 65 -20.06 -15.27 6.09
C GLN A 65 -21.18 -14.35 5.54
N ASP A 66 -20.78 -13.27 4.88
CA ASP A 66 -21.69 -12.23 4.42
C ASP A 66 -22.34 -12.71 3.12
N LYS A 67 -23.62 -12.42 2.95
CA LYS A 67 -24.31 -12.69 1.68
C LYS A 67 -23.84 -11.67 0.65
N PRO A 68 -23.05 -12.04 -0.38
CA PRO A 68 -22.56 -11.08 -1.35
C PRO A 68 -23.73 -10.48 -2.13
N ILE A 69 -23.70 -9.16 -2.34
CA ILE A 69 -24.73 -8.43 -3.06
C ILE A 69 -24.17 -7.98 -4.41
N ALA A 70 -24.85 -8.40 -5.49
CA ALA A 70 -24.49 -8.04 -6.86
C ALA A 70 -25.24 -6.78 -7.34
N PHE A 71 -24.51 -5.86 -7.95
CA PHE A 71 -25.05 -4.67 -8.62
C PHE A 71 -24.67 -4.68 -10.09
N THR A 72 -25.58 -4.24 -10.95
CA THR A 72 -25.29 -4.06 -12.39
C THR A 72 -25.11 -2.59 -12.69
N VAL A 73 -23.93 -2.23 -13.22
CA VAL A 73 -23.56 -0.85 -13.60
C VAL A 73 -22.89 -0.89 -14.96
N CYS A 74 -23.40 -0.11 -15.92
CA CYS A 74 -22.89 -0.07 -17.30
C CYS A 74 -22.69 -1.48 -17.92
N ASN A 75 -23.65 -2.39 -17.72
CA ASN A 75 -23.61 -3.79 -18.15
C ASN A 75 -22.48 -4.65 -17.53
N LYS A 76 -21.84 -4.15 -16.46
CA LYS A 76 -20.88 -4.91 -15.66
C LYS A 76 -21.48 -5.24 -14.31
N THR A 77 -21.23 -6.46 -13.85
CA THR A 77 -21.64 -6.91 -12.51
C THR A 77 -20.53 -6.58 -11.52
N VAL A 78 -20.88 -5.85 -10.47
CA VAL A 78 -20.02 -5.56 -9.32
C VAL A 78 -20.53 -6.37 -8.14
N ILE A 79 -19.66 -7.19 -7.55
CA ILE A 79 -19.98 -8.01 -6.38
C ILE A 79 -19.42 -7.28 -5.15
N VAL A 80 -20.27 -7.05 -4.17
CA VAL A 80 -19.90 -6.49 -2.87
C VAL A 80 -20.03 -7.61 -1.85
N ASP A 81 -18.88 -8.11 -1.39
CA ASP A 81 -18.84 -9.25 -0.49
C ASP A 81 -19.32 -8.91 0.93
N ASN A 82 -19.13 -7.67 1.37
CA ASN A 82 -19.59 -7.23 2.69
C ASN A 82 -21.10 -6.92 2.69
N GLU A 83 -21.87 -7.64 3.50
CA GLU A 83 -23.34 -7.57 3.52
C GLU A 83 -23.81 -6.20 4.00
N GLN A 84 -23.20 -5.68 5.08
CA GLN A 84 -23.52 -4.37 5.64
C GLN A 84 -23.30 -3.24 4.61
N LEU A 85 -22.20 -3.27 3.88
CA LEU A 85 -21.91 -2.33 2.80
C LEU A 85 -22.90 -2.48 1.64
N GLY A 86 -23.23 -3.72 1.26
CA GLY A 86 -24.20 -3.99 0.21
C GLY A 86 -25.60 -3.47 0.55
N GLU A 87 -26.07 -3.66 1.78
CA GLU A 87 -27.34 -3.12 2.27
C GLU A 87 -27.32 -1.58 2.34
N ALA A 88 -26.22 -0.99 2.84
CA ALA A 88 -26.05 0.46 2.83
C ALA A 88 -26.13 1.02 1.40
N LEU A 89 -25.47 0.38 0.44
CA LEU A 89 -25.52 0.73 -0.98
C LEU A 89 -26.94 0.64 -1.57
N LYS A 90 -27.78 -0.32 -1.12
CA LYS A 90 -29.18 -0.42 -1.55
C LYS A 90 -30.02 0.79 -1.11
N ARG A 91 -29.74 1.36 0.07
CA ARG A 91 -30.44 2.54 0.63
C ARG A 91 -30.11 3.85 -0.12
N LEU A 92 -28.99 3.93 -0.84
CA LEU A 92 -28.68 5.09 -1.69
C LEU A 92 -29.59 5.19 -2.92
N THR A 93 -29.74 6.43 -3.42
CA THR A 93 -30.36 6.66 -4.73
C THR A 93 -29.56 5.96 -5.85
N ALA A 94 -30.24 5.52 -6.90
CA ALA A 94 -29.61 4.81 -8.01
C ALA A 94 -28.40 5.57 -8.60
N ALA A 95 -28.51 6.89 -8.77
CA ALA A 95 -27.44 7.73 -9.31
C ALA A 95 -26.22 7.83 -8.36
N GLN A 96 -26.44 7.89 -7.04
CA GLN A 96 -25.35 7.93 -6.08
C GLN A 96 -24.64 6.57 -5.98
N ARG A 97 -25.43 5.49 -5.94
CA ARG A 97 -24.91 4.12 -5.93
C ARG A 97 -24.09 3.85 -7.19
N GLU A 98 -24.61 4.16 -8.37
CA GLU A 98 -23.92 3.98 -9.64
C GLU A 98 -22.59 4.74 -9.68
N LEU A 99 -22.58 5.99 -9.18
CA LEU A 99 -21.37 6.80 -9.10
C LEU A 99 -20.31 6.21 -8.16
N ILE A 100 -20.71 5.69 -6.99
CA ILE A 100 -19.80 5.04 -6.04
C ILE A 100 -19.21 3.77 -6.68
N LEU A 101 -20.07 2.93 -7.27
CA LEU A 101 -19.66 1.68 -7.89
C LEU A 101 -18.70 1.92 -9.07
N LEU A 102 -18.97 2.91 -9.92
CA LEU A 102 -18.07 3.30 -11.00
C LEU A 102 -16.69 3.71 -10.49
N HIS A 103 -16.66 4.55 -9.45
CA HIS A 103 -15.41 5.12 -8.96
C HIS A 103 -14.54 4.11 -8.21
N PHE A 104 -15.13 3.40 -7.24
CA PHE A 104 -14.38 2.55 -6.33
C PHE A 104 -14.21 1.11 -6.83
N PHE A 105 -15.23 0.55 -7.50
CA PHE A 105 -15.21 -0.85 -7.93
C PHE A 105 -14.79 -1.02 -9.39
N LEU A 106 -15.17 -0.08 -10.26
CA LEU A 106 -14.77 -0.10 -11.68
C LEU A 106 -13.61 0.85 -12.00
N CYS A 107 -12.99 1.43 -10.97
CA CYS A 107 -11.81 2.31 -11.04
C CYS A 107 -11.92 3.45 -12.07
N CYS A 108 -13.14 3.93 -12.35
CA CYS A 108 -13.35 5.02 -13.28
C CYS A 108 -13.05 6.36 -12.61
N THR A 109 -12.21 7.18 -13.25
CA THR A 109 -11.88 8.52 -12.72
C THR A 109 -13.08 9.47 -12.84
N ASP A 110 -13.11 10.52 -12.02
CA ASP A 110 -14.17 11.54 -12.10
C ASP A 110 -14.26 12.17 -13.50
N GLU A 111 -13.16 12.21 -14.25
CA GLU A 111 -13.12 12.68 -15.63
C GLU A 111 -13.73 11.67 -16.61
N GLN A 112 -13.42 10.38 -16.47
CA GLN A 112 -14.01 9.32 -17.30
C GLN A 112 -15.52 9.21 -17.09
N ILE A 113 -15.96 9.28 -15.83
CA ILE A 113 -17.38 9.32 -15.46
C ILE A 113 -18.04 10.59 -16.01
N GLY A 114 -17.35 11.73 -15.93
CA GLY A 114 -17.82 12.98 -16.52
C GLY A 114 -18.07 12.85 -18.03
N LYS A 115 -17.10 12.29 -18.76
CA LYS A 115 -17.24 12.02 -20.20
C LYS A 115 -18.39 11.05 -20.49
N LEU A 116 -18.57 10.00 -19.69
CA LEU A 116 -19.64 9.01 -19.85
C LEU A 116 -21.04 9.63 -19.77
N TYR A 117 -21.24 10.58 -18.84
CA TYR A 117 -22.56 11.21 -18.62
C TYR A 117 -22.68 12.65 -19.16
N GLY A 118 -21.70 13.13 -19.93
CA GLY A 118 -21.69 14.50 -20.46
C GLY A 118 -21.63 15.58 -19.38
N ARG A 119 -20.87 15.36 -18.30
CA ARG A 119 -20.70 16.27 -17.16
C ARG A 119 -19.23 16.66 -16.98
N ASN A 120 -19.00 17.83 -16.39
CA ASN A 120 -17.65 18.24 -16.01
C ASN A 120 -17.15 17.40 -14.82
N ARG A 121 -15.83 17.14 -14.78
CA ARG A 121 -15.12 16.46 -13.69
C ARG A 121 -15.49 17.03 -12.31
N SER A 122 -15.55 18.36 -12.17
CA SER A 122 -15.87 19.02 -10.89
C SER A 122 -17.28 18.68 -10.39
N THR A 123 -18.25 18.57 -11.30
CA THR A 123 -19.62 18.15 -10.96
C THR A 123 -19.65 16.72 -10.46
N ILE A 124 -18.89 15.83 -11.09
CA ILE A 124 -18.78 14.43 -10.66
C ILE A 124 -18.11 14.32 -9.30
N GLN A 125 -17.00 15.03 -9.08
CA GLN A 125 -16.30 15.07 -7.80
C GLN A 125 -17.22 15.54 -6.65
N TYR A 126 -18.00 16.59 -6.88
CA TYR A 126 -18.98 17.08 -5.90
C TYR A 126 -20.05 16.02 -5.61
N ARG A 127 -20.67 15.45 -6.65
CA ARG A 127 -21.69 14.40 -6.50
C ARG A 127 -21.15 13.17 -5.77
N ARG A 128 -19.89 12.79 -6.04
CA ARG A 128 -19.20 11.67 -5.38
C ARG A 128 -19.01 11.97 -3.90
N SER A 129 -18.55 13.18 -3.57
CA SER A 129 -18.42 13.62 -2.17
C SER A 129 -19.75 13.58 -1.41
N VAL A 130 -20.84 13.99 -2.05
CA VAL A 130 -22.19 13.91 -1.46
C VAL A 130 -22.65 12.45 -1.30
N ALA A 131 -22.43 11.61 -2.32
CA ALA A 131 -22.78 10.20 -2.28
C ALA A 131 -22.03 9.46 -1.15
N ILE A 132 -20.73 9.72 -0.97
CA ILE A 132 -19.91 9.15 0.11
C ILE A 132 -20.44 9.60 1.48
N LYS A 133 -20.79 10.88 1.64
CA LYS A 133 -21.39 11.38 2.88
C LYS A 133 -22.72 10.69 3.19
N GLN A 134 -23.54 10.44 2.18
CA GLN A 134 -24.79 9.72 2.39
C GLN A 134 -24.54 8.25 2.73
N LEU A 135 -23.65 7.57 2.00
CA LEU A 135 -23.28 6.19 2.30
C LEU A 135 -22.80 6.03 3.74
N ARG A 136 -21.97 6.97 4.23
CA ARG A 136 -21.52 6.97 5.62
C ARG A 136 -22.70 7.01 6.61
N LYS A 137 -23.70 7.87 6.37
CA LYS A 137 -24.89 7.95 7.22
C LYS A 137 -25.70 6.66 7.21
N GLU A 138 -25.89 6.05 6.04
CA GLU A 138 -26.62 4.78 5.92
C GLU A 138 -25.87 3.66 6.67
N MET A 139 -24.54 3.61 6.56
CA MET A 139 -23.71 2.64 7.28
C MET A 139 -23.71 2.87 8.79
N GLU A 140 -23.76 4.11 9.26
CA GLU A 140 -23.88 4.43 10.69
C GLU A 140 -25.28 4.01 11.20
N SER A 141 -26.35 4.32 10.47
CA SER A 141 -27.72 3.90 10.81
C SER A 141 -27.88 2.38 10.91
N LEU A 142 -27.25 1.63 9.98
CA LEU A 142 -27.30 0.17 9.98
C LEU A 142 -26.58 -0.45 11.19
N LYS A 143 -25.59 0.23 11.77
CA LYS A 143 -24.91 -0.23 12.99
C LYS A 143 -25.75 -0.02 14.25
N ASP A 144 -26.59 1.01 14.25
CA ASP A 144 -27.47 1.32 15.38
C ASP A 144 -28.75 0.44 15.38
N GLU A 145 -29.05 -0.23 14.26
CA GLU A 145 -30.18 -1.15 14.09
C GLU A 145 -29.86 -2.61 14.46
N GLU A 146 -28.57 -2.96 14.61
CA GLU A 146 -28.06 -4.27 15.06
C GLU A 146 -27.97 -4.38 16.59
#